data_AF-A0AAU6B4S4-F1
#
_entry.id   AF-A0AAU6B4S4-F1
#
_cell.length_a   1.000
_cell.length_b   1.000
_cell.length_c   1.000
_cell.angle_alpha   90.00
_cell.angle_beta   90.00
_cell.angle_gamma   90.00
#
_symmetry.space_group_name_H-M   'P 1'
#
loop_
_entity.id
_entity.type
_entity.pdbx_description
1 polymer ?
#
loop_
_entity_poly.entity_id
_entity_poly.type
_entity_poly.pdbx_seq_one_letter_code
_entity_poly.pdbx_strand_id
1 'polypeptide(L)'
;MSRFNRNTLIAFAGLLVGIVGLLIQWAADPAKFANGEKSFGFSAFPPGILFIVGAGLLMLLTSRWWWHPVFGVLIAFWIVVVGGLSGQLTPNLFSANPGTVAGNVVMVIGLAAAGAAGVIGMVKARRGRRAPAR
;
A
#
# COMPACT_ATOMS: atom_id res chain seq x y z
N MET A 1 12.09 -17.58 -14.37
CA MET A 1 11.59 -16.51 -13.49
C MET A 1 11.39 -15.25 -14.31
N SER A 2 10.16 -14.77 -14.45
CA SER A 2 9.84 -13.52 -15.15
C SER A 2 10.56 -12.36 -14.45
N ARG A 3 11.42 -11.61 -15.17
CA ARG A 3 12.02 -10.39 -14.63
C ARG A 3 10.90 -9.36 -14.45
N PHE A 4 10.54 -9.05 -13.22
CA PHE A 4 9.61 -7.96 -12.93
C PHE A 4 10.07 -6.69 -13.61
N ASN A 5 9.14 -5.97 -14.24
CA ASN A 5 9.46 -4.66 -14.80
C ASN A 5 9.78 -3.66 -13.66
N ARG A 6 10.53 -2.61 -13.96
CA ARG A 6 10.95 -1.60 -12.96
C ARG A 6 9.77 -0.99 -12.19
N ASN A 7 8.64 -0.74 -12.83
CA ASN A 7 7.47 -0.15 -12.16
C ASN A 7 6.81 -1.13 -11.19
N THR A 8 6.79 -2.41 -11.53
CA THR A 8 6.33 -3.49 -10.66
C THR A 8 7.20 -3.57 -9.40
N LEU A 9 8.53 -3.48 -9.55
CA LEU A 9 9.45 -3.45 -8.41
C LEU A 9 9.25 -2.20 -7.55
N ILE A 10 9.07 -1.03 -8.16
CA ILE A 10 8.77 0.21 -7.43
C ILE A 10 7.43 0.08 -6.70
N ALA A 11 6.43 -0.55 -7.31
CA ALA A 11 5.15 -0.77 -6.67
C ALA A 11 5.27 -1.70 -5.44
N PHE A 12 6.01 -2.80 -5.55
CA PHE A 12 6.31 -3.65 -4.39
C PHE A 12 7.09 -2.91 -3.30
N ALA A 13 8.12 -2.15 -3.67
CA ALA A 13 8.88 -1.34 -2.74
C ALA A 13 7.99 -0.32 -2.02
N GLY A 14 7.09 0.34 -2.74
CA GLY A 14 6.12 1.28 -2.16
C GLY A 14 5.16 0.61 -1.17
N LEU A 15 4.68 -0.61 -1.47
CA LEU A 15 3.87 -1.39 -0.53
C LEU A 15 4.67 -1.74 0.74
N LEU A 16 5.93 -2.15 0.60
CA LEU A 16 6.82 -2.44 1.74
C LEU A 16 7.07 -1.19 2.59
N VAL A 17 7.33 -0.04 1.97
CA VAL A 17 7.46 1.25 2.68
C VAL A 17 6.15 1.60 3.41
N GLY A 18 5.00 1.33 2.79
CA GLY A 18 3.68 1.41 3.41
C GLY A 18 3.58 0.60 4.71
N ILE A 19 4.02 -0.66 4.67
CA ILE A 19 4.07 -1.55 5.84
C ILE A 19 5.00 -0.99 6.92
N VAL A 20 6.20 -0.53 6.56
CA VAL A 20 7.15 0.08 7.51
C VAL A 20 6.52 1.30 8.19
N GLY A 21 5.83 2.16 7.45
CA GLY A 21 5.11 3.29 8.03
C GLY A 21 4.05 2.87 9.06
N LEU A 22 3.28 1.81 8.77
CA LEU A 22 2.31 1.25 9.73
C LEU A 22 2.98 0.67 10.97
N LEU A 23 4.12 -0.02 10.83
CA LEU A 23 4.88 -0.55 11.96
C LEU A 23 5.43 0.57 12.85
N ILE A 24 5.91 1.67 12.26
CA ILE A 24 6.36 2.85 13.01
C ILE A 24 5.20 3.46 13.80
N GLN A 25 4.03 3.65 13.18
CA GLN A 25 2.85 4.16 13.89
C GLN A 25 2.44 3.24 15.04
N TRP A 26 2.46 1.93 14.81
CA TRP A 26 2.06 0.94 15.82
C TRP A 26 3.03 0.87 16.98
N ALA A 27 4.34 0.91 16.73
CA ALA A 27 5.35 0.97 17.78
C ALA A 27 5.24 2.25 18.62
N ALA A 28 4.78 3.35 18.00
CA ALA A 28 4.61 4.63 18.67
C ALA A 28 3.32 4.74 19.48
N ASP A 29 2.22 4.16 19.01
CA ASP A 29 0.91 4.19 19.65
C ASP A 29 0.10 2.92 19.31
N PRO A 30 0.36 1.80 20.02
CA PRO A 30 -0.30 0.53 19.73
C PRO A 30 -1.80 0.56 20.11
N ALA A 31 -2.17 1.34 21.13
CA ALA A 31 -3.56 1.45 21.60
C ALA A 31 -4.52 1.97 20.52
N LYS A 32 -4.02 2.77 19.58
CA LYS A 32 -4.76 3.24 18.41
C LYS A 32 -5.30 2.11 17.52
N PHE A 33 -4.62 0.96 17.50
CA PHE A 33 -4.99 -0.18 16.66
C PHE A 33 -5.94 -1.15 17.38
N ALA A 34 -6.14 -1.00 18.69
CA ALA A 34 -6.95 -1.88 19.54
C ALA A 34 -8.40 -2.09 19.07
N ASN A 35 -9.00 -1.08 18.43
CA ASN A 35 -10.36 -1.21 17.88
C ASN A 35 -10.41 -2.00 16.57
N GLY A 36 -9.40 -1.86 15.72
CA GLY A 36 -9.27 -2.66 14.49
C GLY A 36 -8.94 -4.12 14.80
N GLU A 37 -8.18 -4.36 15.86
CA GLU A 37 -7.80 -5.70 16.35
C GLU A 37 -9.01 -6.57 16.71
N LYS A 38 -10.04 -5.99 17.35
CA LYS A 38 -11.25 -6.71 17.75
C LYS A 38 -12.00 -7.34 16.58
N SER A 39 -11.91 -6.76 15.39
CA SER A 39 -12.60 -7.26 14.19
C SER A 39 -11.92 -8.48 13.55
N PHE A 40 -10.65 -8.75 13.86
CA PHE A 40 -9.87 -9.82 13.21
C PHE A 40 -9.39 -10.92 14.16
N GLY A 41 -9.66 -10.83 15.46
CA GLY A 41 -9.40 -11.90 16.44
C GLY A 41 -7.92 -12.10 16.81
N PHE A 42 -7.02 -11.24 16.34
CA PHE A 42 -5.60 -11.22 16.73
C PHE A 42 -5.34 -10.02 17.64
N SER A 43 -4.68 -10.25 18.78
CA SER A 43 -4.26 -9.19 19.69
C SER A 43 -3.06 -8.42 19.10
N ALA A 44 -3.16 -7.09 19.08
CA ALA A 44 -2.04 -6.18 18.84
C ALA A 44 -1.37 -6.20 17.44
N PHE A 45 -2.10 -6.35 16.33
CA PHE A 45 -1.49 -6.21 15.00
C PHE A 45 -2.25 -5.24 14.07
N PRO A 46 -1.57 -4.27 13.42
CA PRO A 46 -2.22 -3.33 12.51
C PRO A 46 -2.90 -4.05 11.34
N PRO A 47 -4.24 -4.01 11.22
CA PRO A 47 -4.96 -4.77 10.19
C PRO A 47 -4.59 -4.30 8.77
N GLY A 48 -4.20 -3.03 8.61
CA GLY A 48 -3.72 -2.48 7.35
C GLY A 48 -2.53 -3.26 6.75
N ILE A 49 -1.66 -3.83 7.59
CA ILE A 49 -0.52 -4.62 7.11
C ILE A 49 -1.02 -5.90 6.43
N LEU A 50 -2.03 -6.58 6.99
CA LEU A 50 -2.61 -7.78 6.39
C LEU A 50 -3.20 -7.48 5.01
N PHE A 51 -3.90 -6.36 4.86
CA PHE A 51 -4.45 -5.95 3.57
C PHE A 51 -3.36 -5.60 2.54
N ILE A 52 -2.29 -4.89 2.95
CA ILE A 52 -1.17 -4.57 2.05
C ILE A 52 -0.43 -5.84 1.63
N VAL A 53 -0.16 -6.76 2.56
CA VAL A 53 0.48 -8.05 2.27
C VAL A 53 -0.40 -8.88 1.35
N GLY A 54 -1.71 -8.99 1.64
CA GLY A 54 -2.66 -9.69 0.79
C GLY A 54 -2.70 -9.13 -0.64
N ALA A 55 -2.76 -7.81 -0.78
CA ALA A 55 -2.72 -7.13 -2.08
C ALA A 55 -1.37 -7.37 -2.81
N GLY A 56 -0.25 -7.34 -2.09
CA GLY A 56 1.08 -7.67 -2.61
C GLY A 56 1.18 -9.11 -3.10
N LEU A 57 0.65 -10.07 -2.34
CA LEU A 57 0.59 -11.48 -2.73
C LEU A 57 -0.30 -11.69 -3.95
N LEU A 58 -1.48 -11.06 -4.00
CA LEU A 58 -2.32 -11.09 -5.20
C LEU A 58 -1.58 -10.52 -6.39
N MET A 59 -0.92 -9.37 -6.24
CA MET A 59 -0.08 -8.75 -7.28
C MET A 59 1.06 -9.67 -7.75
N LEU A 60 1.63 -10.47 -6.84
CA LEU A 60 2.68 -11.45 -7.14
C LEU A 60 2.12 -12.65 -7.92
N LEU A 61 1.04 -13.25 -7.43
CA LEU A 61 0.37 -14.40 -8.06
C LEU A 61 -0.19 -14.05 -9.44
N THR A 62 -0.65 -12.82 -9.60
CA THR A 62 -1.22 -12.30 -10.84
C THR A 62 -0.17 -11.71 -11.79
N SER A 63 1.11 -11.73 -11.43
CA SER A 63 2.20 -11.02 -12.13
C SER A 63 2.35 -11.31 -13.63
N ARG A 64 1.85 -12.45 -14.10
CA ARG A 64 1.82 -12.79 -15.54
C ARG A 64 0.83 -11.95 -16.36
N TRP A 65 -0.14 -11.32 -15.70
CA TRP A 65 -1.16 -10.49 -16.33
C TRP A 65 -0.78 -9.02 -16.28
N TRP A 66 -1.04 -8.27 -17.35
CA TRP A 66 -0.66 -6.85 -17.44
C TRP A 66 -1.34 -5.95 -16.40
N TRP A 67 -2.50 -6.38 -15.88
CA TRP A 67 -3.30 -5.67 -14.91
C TRP A 67 -2.94 -6.00 -13.46
N HIS A 68 -1.95 -6.88 -13.22
CA HIS A 68 -1.55 -7.32 -11.88
C HIS A 68 -1.32 -6.19 -10.84
N PRO A 69 -0.81 -4.99 -11.20
CA PRO A 69 -0.62 -3.92 -10.22
C PRO A 69 -1.93 -3.33 -9.65
N VAL A 70 -3.10 -3.69 -10.19
CA VAL A 70 -4.40 -3.17 -9.75
C VAL A 70 -4.61 -3.36 -8.25
N PHE A 71 -4.17 -4.48 -7.68
CA PHE A 71 -4.33 -4.75 -6.25
C PHE A 71 -3.53 -3.76 -5.40
N GLY A 72 -2.29 -3.44 -5.81
CA GLY A 72 -1.46 -2.42 -5.16
C GLY A 72 -2.07 -1.01 -5.29
N VAL A 73 -2.64 -0.69 -6.45
CA VAL A 73 -3.33 0.59 -6.69
C VAL A 73 -4.58 0.72 -5.82
N LEU A 74 -5.42 -0.32 -5.78
CA LEU A 74 -6.65 -0.31 -5.00
C LEU A 74 -6.39 -0.19 -3.51
N ILE A 75 -5.41 -0.92 -2.96
CA ILE A 75 -5.10 -0.82 -1.54
C ILE A 75 -4.47 0.54 -1.19
N ALA A 76 -3.60 1.08 -2.05
CA ALA A 76 -3.05 2.41 -1.88
C ALA A 76 -4.14 3.48 -1.91
N PHE A 77 -5.06 3.39 -2.88
CA PHE A 77 -6.22 4.28 -2.97
C PHE A 77 -7.11 4.19 -1.72
N TRP A 78 -7.43 2.98 -1.28
CA TRP A 78 -8.25 2.77 -0.10
C TRP A 78 -7.63 3.40 1.16
N ILE A 79 -6.36 3.10 1.43
CA ILE A 79 -5.71 3.60 2.65
C ILE A 79 -5.50 5.13 2.60
N VAL A 80 -5.00 5.65 1.47
CA VAL A 80 -4.63 7.08 1.37
C VAL A 80 -5.85 7.96 1.13
N VAL A 81 -6.73 7.59 0.19
CA VAL A 81 -7.86 8.43 -0.20
C VAL A 81 -9.05 8.18 0.71
N VAL A 82 -9.49 6.92 0.87
CA VAL A 82 -10.66 6.63 1.73
C VAL A 82 -10.30 6.84 3.22
N GLY A 83 -9.09 6.49 3.64
CA GLY A 83 -8.59 6.84 4.98
C GLY A 83 -8.46 8.35 5.21
N GLY A 84 -8.12 9.12 4.18
CA GLY A 84 -8.08 10.58 4.23
C GLY A 84 -9.46 11.20 4.36
N LEU A 85 -10.39 10.79 3.49
CA LEU A 85 -11.77 11.29 3.47
C LEU A 85 -12.58 10.90 4.70
N SER A 86 -12.30 9.74 5.30
CA SER A 86 -12.92 9.31 6.56
C SER A 86 -12.40 10.05 7.79
N GLY A 87 -11.48 11.01 7.62
CA GLY A 87 -10.89 11.78 8.71
C GLY A 87 -9.97 10.94 9.60
N GLN A 88 -9.51 9.77 9.14
CA GLN A 88 -8.61 8.92 9.92
C GLN A 88 -7.13 9.31 9.76
N LEU A 89 -6.74 9.96 8.65
CA LEU A 89 -5.36 10.39 8.42
C LEU A 89 -5.04 11.76 9.03
N THR A 90 -5.98 12.70 9.03
CA THR A 90 -5.78 14.07 9.52
C THR A 90 -5.38 14.11 11.00
N PRO A 91 -6.07 13.42 11.93
CA PRO A 91 -5.70 13.40 13.34
C PRO A 91 -4.30 12.82 13.59
N ASN A 92 -3.83 11.94 12.71
CA ASN A 92 -2.51 11.31 12.83
C ASN A 92 -1.38 12.25 12.43
N LEU A 93 -1.65 13.19 11.53
CA LEU A 93 -0.68 14.20 11.09
C LEU A 93 -0.52 15.34 12.11
N PHE A 94 -1.54 15.59 12.92
CA PHE A 94 -1.53 16.59 14.00
C PHE A 94 -1.42 15.95 15.39
N SER A 95 -1.06 14.66 15.45
CA SER A 95 -0.83 13.99 16.73
C SER A 95 0.39 14.60 17.43
N ALA A 96 0.30 14.77 18.75
CA ALA A 96 1.45 15.14 19.58
C ALA A 96 2.52 14.02 19.62
N ASN A 97 2.21 12.82 19.13
CA ASN A 97 3.15 11.71 19.04
C ASN A 97 3.94 11.76 17.71
N PRO A 98 5.24 12.10 17.74
CA PRO A 98 6.04 12.24 16.53
C PRO A 98 6.20 10.91 15.76
N GLY A 99 6.12 9.76 16.44
CA GLY A 99 6.17 8.46 15.79
C GLY A 99 4.91 8.17 14.97
N THR A 100 3.74 8.58 15.45
CA THR A 100 2.48 8.49 14.70
C THR A 100 2.52 9.37 13.44
N VAL A 101 3.04 10.59 13.56
CA VAL A 101 3.20 11.50 12.42
C VAL A 101 4.19 10.92 11.40
N ALA A 102 5.39 10.53 11.85
CA ALA A 102 6.42 9.98 10.98
C ALA A 102 5.96 8.71 10.26
N GLY A 103 5.37 7.77 10.98
CA GLY A 103 4.84 6.55 10.38
C GLY A 103 3.71 6.82 9.39
N ASN A 104 2.88 7.84 9.62
CA ASN A 104 1.83 8.24 8.68
C ASN A 104 2.39 8.85 7.40
N VAL A 105 3.39 9.72 7.51
CA VAL A 105 4.09 10.30 6.36
C VAL A 105 4.78 9.20 5.53
N VAL A 106 5.53 8.30 6.19
CA VAL A 106 6.21 7.18 5.52
C VAL A 106 5.20 6.28 4.81
N MET A 107 4.09 5.94 5.49
CA MET A 107 3.04 5.11 4.91
C MET A 107 2.43 5.75 3.67
N VAL A 108 2.03 7.03 3.76
CA VAL A 108 1.37 7.76 2.65
C VAL A 108 2.31 7.88 1.46
N ILE A 109 3.60 8.21 1.67
CA ILE A 109 4.58 8.30 0.58
C ILE A 109 4.78 6.94 -0.10
N GLY A 110 4.94 5.87 0.69
CA GLY A 110 5.11 4.51 0.17
C GLY A 110 3.93 4.07 -0.68
N LEU A 111 2.70 4.25 -0.17
CA LEU A 111 1.49 3.88 -0.87
C LEU A 111 1.21 4.77 -2.09
N ALA A 112 1.48 6.07 -2.03
CA ALA A 112 1.38 6.96 -3.17
C ALA A 112 2.33 6.54 -4.30
N ALA A 113 3.58 6.21 -3.97
CA ALA A 113 4.55 5.67 -4.92
C ALA A 113 4.06 4.34 -5.51
N ALA A 114 3.51 3.44 -4.68
CA ALA A 114 2.96 2.17 -5.12
C ALA A 114 1.80 2.34 -6.11
N GLY A 115 0.85 3.23 -5.79
CA GLY A 115 -0.27 3.56 -6.64
C GLY A 115 0.16 4.15 -7.98
N ALA A 116 1.02 5.17 -7.95
CA ALA A 116 1.53 5.81 -9.16
C ALA A 116 2.31 4.83 -10.06
N ALA A 117 3.23 4.06 -9.50
CA ALA A 117 4.00 3.07 -10.23
C ALA A 117 3.10 1.95 -10.79
N GLY A 118 2.10 1.51 -10.03
CA GLY A 118 1.14 0.52 -10.48
C GLY A 118 0.32 0.98 -11.68
N VAL A 119 -0.21 2.21 -11.64
CA VAL A 119 -0.94 2.82 -12.76
C VAL A 119 -0.03 2.95 -14.00
N ILE A 120 1.18 3.50 -13.85
CA ILE A 120 2.13 3.64 -14.95
C ILE A 120 2.49 2.28 -15.55
N GLY A 121 2.71 1.27 -14.69
CA GLY A 121 2.97 -0.11 -15.08
C GLY A 121 1.86 -0.70 -15.95
N MET A 122 0.61 -0.57 -15.51
CA MET A 122 -0.55 -1.05 -16.27
C MET A 122 -0.70 -0.32 -17.61
N VAL A 123 -0.56 1.01 -17.63
CA VAL A 123 -0.70 1.80 -18.87
C VAL A 123 0.39 1.41 -19.88
N LYS A 124 1.65 1.29 -19.45
CA LYS A 124 2.76 0.90 -20.33
C LYS A 124 2.59 -0.54 -20.86
N ALA A 125 2.23 -1.50 -19.99
CA ALA A 125 2.01 -2.88 -20.40
C ALA A 125 0.83 -3.02 -21.38
N ARG A 126 -0.25 -2.27 -21.15
CA ARG A 126 -1.41 -2.24 -22.05
C ARG A 126 -1.06 -1.66 -23.43
N ARG A 127 -0.27 -0.59 -23.47
CA ARG A 127 0.21 0.01 -24.73
C ARG A 127 1.12 -0.95 -25.51
N GLY A 128 2.04 -1.64 -24.83
CA GLY A 128 2.95 -2.61 -25.45
C GLY A 128 2.22 -3.81 -26.07
N ARG A 129 1.10 -4.26 -25.49
CA ARG A 129 0.28 -5.35 -26.05
C ARG A 129 -0.59 -4.94 -27.25
N ARG A 130 -0.78 -3.64 -27.48
CA ARG A 130 -1.57 -3.10 -28.61
C ARG A 130 -0.73 -2.76 -29.83
N ALA A 131 0.60 -2.79 -29.74
CA ALA A 131 1.46 -2.61 -30.89
C ALA A 131 1.33 -3.84 -31.82
N PRO A 132 0.95 -3.68 -33.09
CA PRO A 132 0.93 -4.79 -34.05
C PRO A 132 2.34 -5.38 -34.18
N ALA A 133 2.42 -6.71 -34.28
CA ALA A 133 3.66 -7.37 -34.71
C ALA A 133 4.01 -6.82 -36.10
N ARG A 134 5.14 -6.11 -36.18
CA ARG A 134 5.77 -5.75 -37.46
C ARG A 134 6.68 -6.90 -37.88
#